data_AF-A0A3D1DPV2-F1
#
_entry.id   AF-A0A3D1DPV2-F1
#
_cell.length_a   1.000
_cell.length_b   1.000
_cell.length_c   1.000
_cell.angle_alpha   90.00
_cell.angle_beta   90.00
_cell.angle_gamma   90.00
#
_symmetry.space_group_name_H-M   'P 1'
#
loop_
_entity.id
_entity.type
_entity.pdbx_description
1 polymer ?
#
loop_
_entity_poly.entity_id
_entity_poly.type
_entity_poly.pdbx_seq_one_letter_code
_entity_poly.pdbx_strand_id
1 'polypeptide(L)'
;MSRISELVDRIQGVRDYTVSLVDAVPESEWFRQPAEGVTHVAWQVGHLAMAQYRLALDRVRGVQPGDEDLISEQVLSIYGKDSVPDPDP
;
A
#
# COMPACT_ATOMS: atom_id res chain seq x y z
N MET A 1 -6.77 -28.86 -6.25
CA MET A 1 -6.77 -27.38 -6.28
C MET A 1 -5.94 -26.91 -7.47
N SER A 2 -6.23 -25.74 -8.03
CA SER A 2 -5.43 -25.21 -9.14
C SER A 2 -4.29 -24.34 -8.61
N ARG A 3 -3.21 -24.19 -9.38
CA ARG A 3 -2.13 -23.26 -9.03
C ARG A 3 -2.62 -21.82 -8.87
N ILE A 4 -3.69 -21.44 -9.57
CA ILE A 4 -4.30 -20.10 -9.45
C ILE A 4 -4.99 -19.97 -8.09
N SER A 5 -5.75 -20.97 -7.64
CA SER A 5 -6.42 -20.89 -6.33
C SER A 5 -5.41 -20.79 -5.19
N GLU A 6 -4.31 -21.55 -5.25
CA GLU A 6 -3.24 -21.49 -4.25
C GLU A 6 -2.58 -20.09 -4.17
N LEU A 7 -2.39 -19.43 -5.31
CA LEU A 7 -1.82 -18.08 -5.35
C LEU A 7 -2.79 -17.03 -4.81
N VAL A 8 -4.09 -17.15 -5.13
CA VAL A 8 -5.13 -16.27 -4.59
C VAL A 8 -5.21 -16.41 -3.07
N ASP A 9 -5.23 -17.63 -2.54
CA ASP A 9 -5.26 -17.89 -1.09
C ASP A 9 -4.02 -17.29 -0.41
N ARG A 10 -2.85 -17.39 -1.03
CA ARG A 10 -1.62 -16.79 -0.50
C ARG A 10 -1.68 -15.26 -0.48
N ILE A 11 -2.20 -14.64 -1.53
CA ILE A 11 -2.35 -13.18 -1.59
C ILE A 11 -3.32 -12.72 -0.50
N GLN A 12 -4.43 -13.45 -0.31
CA GLN A 12 -5.39 -13.16 0.76
C GLN A 12 -4.74 -13.28 2.14
N GLY A 13 -4.04 -14.38 2.42
CA GLY A 13 -3.38 -14.57 3.72
C GLY A 13 -2.32 -13.50 4.03
N VAL A 14 -1.56 -13.04 3.03
CA VAL A 14 -0.61 -11.93 3.18
C VAL A 14 -1.34 -10.61 3.45
N ARG A 15 -2.50 -10.38 2.79
CA ARG A 15 -3.33 -9.21 3.05
C ARG A 15 -3.87 -9.21 4.48
N ASP A 16 -4.44 -10.32 4.92
CA ASP A 16 -5.03 -10.44 6.26
C ASP A 16 -3.96 -10.22 7.35
N TYR A 17 -2.77 -10.79 7.16
CA TYR A 17 -1.65 -10.55 8.07
C TYR A 17 -1.23 -9.08 8.08
N THR A 18 -1.08 -8.45 6.91
CA THR A 18 -0.74 -7.02 6.82
C THR A 18 -1.76 -6.15 7.53
N VAL A 19 -3.06 -6.40 7.31
CA VAL A 19 -4.15 -5.69 7.98
C VAL A 19 -4.05 -5.87 9.49
N SER A 20 -3.82 -7.10 9.98
CA SER A 20 -3.67 -7.35 11.41
C SER A 20 -2.52 -6.58 12.07
N LEU A 21 -1.42 -6.33 11.33
CA LEU A 21 -0.30 -5.51 11.80
C LEU A 21 -0.66 -4.02 11.85
N VAL A 22 -1.38 -3.54 10.85
CA VAL A 22 -1.83 -2.13 10.77
C VAL A 22 -2.86 -1.85 11.87
N ASP A 23 -3.83 -2.74 12.07
CA ASP A 23 -4.87 -2.61 13.09
C ASP A 23 -4.32 -2.62 14.53
N ALA A 24 -3.11 -3.16 14.72
CA ALA A 24 -2.43 -3.13 16.01
C ALA A 24 -1.82 -1.75 16.35
N VAL A 25 -1.78 -0.80 15.39
CA VAL A 25 -1.23 0.54 15.59
C VAL A 25 -2.37 1.56 15.65
N PRO A 26 -2.54 2.30 16.77
CA PRO A 26 -3.53 3.37 16.85
C PRO A 26 -3.35 4.38 15.72
N GLU A 27 -4.45 4.83 15.11
CA GLU A 27 -4.42 5.79 14.00
C GLU A 27 -3.68 7.10 14.37
N SER A 28 -3.79 7.52 15.63
CA SER A 28 -3.06 8.68 16.16
C SER A 28 -1.53 8.57 16.09
N GLU A 29 -1.00 7.35 15.95
CA GLU A 29 0.44 7.07 15.85
C GLU A 29 0.89 6.83 14.41
N TRP A 30 -0.02 6.91 13.42
CA TRP A 30 0.30 6.51 12.04
C TRP A 30 1.35 7.38 11.34
N PHE A 31 1.53 8.63 11.78
CA PHE A 31 2.54 9.55 11.25
C PHE A 31 3.81 9.63 12.12
N ARG A 32 3.84 8.91 13.26
CA ARG A 32 5.02 8.87 14.12
C ARG A 32 6.19 8.17 13.42
N GLN A 33 7.33 8.86 13.35
CA GLN A 33 8.61 8.27 12.96
C GLN A 33 9.42 7.90 14.20
N PRO A 34 9.63 6.59 14.48
CA PRO A 34 10.25 6.16 15.74
C PRO A 34 11.77 6.42 15.79
N ALA A 35 12.43 6.58 14.64
CA ALA A 35 13.84 6.91 14.52
C ALA A 35 14.11 7.61 13.18
N GLU A 36 15.23 8.32 13.09
CA GLU A 36 15.69 8.93 11.84
C GLU A 36 15.82 7.88 10.72
N GLY A 37 15.33 8.23 9.53
CA GLY A 37 15.35 7.34 8.37
C GLY A 37 14.30 6.23 8.38
N VAL A 38 13.48 6.11 9.43
CA VAL A 38 12.36 5.17 9.49
C VAL A 38 11.08 5.85 9.02
N THR A 39 10.41 5.26 8.03
CA THR A 39 9.11 5.72 7.55
C THR A 39 8.01 5.47 8.59
N HIS A 40 6.99 6.31 8.63
CA HIS A 40 5.80 6.08 9.46
C HIS A 40 4.81 5.10 8.80
N VAL A 41 3.83 4.63 9.58
CA VAL A 41 2.86 3.60 9.14
C VAL A 41 1.99 4.08 7.99
N ALA A 42 1.51 5.33 8.02
CA ALA A 42 0.70 5.87 6.92
C ALA A 42 1.44 5.82 5.57
N TRP A 43 2.75 6.11 5.57
CA TRP A 43 3.56 5.99 4.36
C TRP A 43 3.68 4.55 3.90
N GLN A 44 3.91 3.59 4.80
CA GLN A 44 3.99 2.17 4.46
C GLN A 44 2.69 1.64 3.85
N VAL A 45 1.54 2.00 4.44
CA VAL A 45 0.22 1.62 3.93
C VAL A 45 -0.04 2.26 2.55
N GLY A 46 0.23 3.56 2.41
CA GLY A 46 0.10 4.26 1.14
C GLY A 46 1.02 3.69 0.06
N HIS A 47 2.27 3.36 0.40
CA HIS A 47 3.24 2.78 -0.52
C HIS A 47 2.83 1.38 -0.98
N LEU A 48 2.26 0.55 -0.10
CA LEU A 48 1.72 -0.76 -0.46
C LEU A 48 0.54 -0.62 -1.44
N ALA A 49 -0.39 0.30 -1.21
CA ALA A 49 -1.51 0.55 -2.11
C ALA A 49 -1.04 1.04 -3.49
N MET A 50 -0.12 2.01 -3.50
CA MET A 50 0.52 2.53 -4.72
C MET A 50 1.23 1.41 -5.49
N ALA A 51 2.06 0.61 -4.82
CA ALA A 51 2.82 -0.46 -5.45
C ALA A 51 1.92 -1.56 -6.03
N GLN A 52 0.85 -1.93 -5.31
CA GLN A 52 -0.12 -2.91 -5.80
C GLN A 52 -0.83 -2.43 -7.06
N TYR A 53 -1.28 -1.17 -7.08
CA TYR A 53 -1.87 -0.60 -8.29
C TYR A 53 -0.86 -0.59 -9.45
N ARG A 54 0.33 -0.01 -9.25
CA ARG A 54 1.33 0.12 -10.31
C ARG A 54 1.79 -1.23 -10.88
N LEU A 55 1.98 -2.24 -10.03
CA LEU A 55 2.53 -3.52 -10.45
C LEU A 55 1.46 -4.47 -10.99
N ALA A 56 0.28 -4.53 -10.40
CA ALA A 56 -0.75 -5.49 -10.81
C ALA A 56 -1.75 -4.88 -11.81
N LEU A 57 -2.22 -3.67 -11.55
CA LEU A 57 -3.30 -3.05 -12.32
C LEU A 57 -2.78 -2.26 -13.52
N ASP A 58 -1.77 -1.42 -13.33
CA ASP A 58 -1.13 -0.68 -14.43
C ASP A 58 -0.24 -1.63 -15.27
N ARG A 59 0.82 -2.20 -14.67
CA ARG A 59 1.84 -2.95 -15.42
C ARG A 59 1.38 -4.28 -16.04
N VAL A 60 0.46 -5.01 -15.40
CA VAL A 60 0.03 -6.36 -15.85
C VAL A 60 -1.32 -6.31 -16.56
N ARG A 61 -2.34 -5.69 -15.95
CA ARG A 61 -3.68 -5.56 -16.53
C ARG A 61 -3.77 -4.44 -17.58
N GLY A 62 -2.98 -3.38 -17.43
CA GLY A 62 -3.15 -2.12 -18.16
C GLY A 62 -4.16 -1.21 -17.46
N VAL A 63 -3.89 0.10 -17.48
CA VAL A 63 -4.79 1.13 -16.94
C VAL A 63 -6.16 1.05 -17.62
N GLN A 64 -7.23 1.14 -16.83
CA GLN A 64 -8.62 1.10 -17.28
C GLN A 64 -9.36 2.39 -16.87
N PRO A 65 -10.42 2.79 -17.59
CA PRO A 65 -11.32 3.84 -17.11
C PRO A 65 -11.91 3.50 -15.74
N GLY A 66 -11.91 4.45 -14.80
CA GLY A 66 -12.39 4.28 -13.42
C GLY A 66 -11.30 3.84 -12.42
N ASP A 67 -10.05 3.65 -12.87
CA ASP A 67 -8.93 3.39 -11.96
C ASP A 67 -8.64 4.58 -11.02
N GLU A 68 -8.97 5.79 -11.46
CA GLU A 68 -8.90 7.02 -10.67
C GLU A 68 -9.78 6.97 -9.40
N ASP A 69 -10.87 6.21 -9.42
CA ASP A 69 -11.74 6.00 -8.26
C ASP A 69 -11.13 5.02 -7.25
N LEU A 70 -10.21 4.16 -7.71
CA LEU A 70 -9.48 3.22 -6.85
C LEU A 70 -8.26 3.88 -6.23
N ILE A 71 -7.54 4.69 -7.00
CA ILE A 71 -6.35 5.39 -6.53
C ILE A 71 -6.13 6.69 -7.31
N SER A 72 -6.01 7.80 -6.58
CA SER A 72 -5.79 9.11 -7.20
C SER A 72 -4.33 9.32 -7.61
N GLU A 73 -4.09 10.21 -8.56
CA GLU A 73 -2.74 10.65 -8.94
C GLU A 73 -1.97 11.22 -7.74
N GLN A 74 -2.66 11.87 -6.81
CA GLN A 74 -2.07 12.40 -5.58
C GLN A 74 -1.48 11.27 -4.72
N VAL A 75 -2.22 10.18 -4.52
CA VAL A 75 -1.72 9.01 -3.77
C VAL A 75 -0.51 8.39 -4.48
N LEU A 76 -0.56 8.26 -5.81
CA LEU A 76 0.56 7.73 -6.59
C LEU A 76 1.83 8.59 -6.49
N SER A 77 1.67 9.91 -6.32
CA SER A 77 2.77 10.86 -6.15
C SER A 77 3.34 10.83 -4.74
N ILE A 78 2.50 10.98 -3.71
CA ILE A 78 2.93 11.07 -2.30
C ILE A 78 3.64 9.80 -1.85
N TYR A 79 3.15 8.63 -2.26
CA TYR A 79 3.66 7.34 -1.80
C TYR A 79 4.50 6.60 -2.85
N GLY A 80 4.99 7.34 -3.85
CA GLY A 80 5.85 6.84 -4.92
C GLY A 80 7.17 6.23 -4.42
N LYS A 81 7.89 5.55 -5.32
CA LYS A 81 9.28 5.16 -5.05
C LYS A 81 10.12 6.42 -4.80
N ASP A 82 11.02 6.34 -3.82
CA ASP A 82 11.94 7.42 -3.42
C ASP A 82 11.23 8.68 -2.88
N SER A 83 9.91 8.61 -2.59
CA SER A 83 9.22 9.70 -1.91
C SER A 83 9.66 9.79 -0.44
N VAL A 84 9.64 11.01 0.10
CA VAL A 84 10.03 11.28 1.48
C VAL A 84 8.76 11.31 2.34
N PRO A 85 8.65 10.46 3.38
CA PRO A 85 7.54 10.52 4.31
C PRO A 85 7.51 11.85 5.06
N ASP A 86 6.33 12.46 5.13
CA ASP A 86 6.09 13.66 5.93
C ASP A 86 5.40 13.27 7.24
N PRO A 87 6.04 13.48 8.41
CA PRO A 87 5.42 13.20 9.69
C PRO A 87 4.34 14.23 10.09
N ASP A 88 4.17 15.34 9.37
CA ASP A 88 3.15 16.38 9.61
C ASP A 88 2.49 16.85 8.27
N PRO A 89 1.76 15.96 7.57
CA PRO A 89 1.25 16.18 6.21
C PRO A 89 -0.03 17.04 6.11
#